data_AF-A0A533S573-F1
#
_entry.id   AF-A0A533S573-F1
#
_cell.length_a   1.000
_cell.length_b   1.000
_cell.length_c   1.000
_cell.angle_alpha   90.00
_cell.angle_beta   90.00
_cell.angle_gamma   90.00
#
_symmetry.space_group_name_H-M   'P 1'
#
loop_
_entity.id
_entity.type
_entity.pdbx_description
1 polymer ?
#
loop_
_entity_poly.entity_id
_entity_poly.type
_entity_poly.pdbx_seq_one_letter_code
_entity_poly.pdbx_strand_id
1 'polypeptide(L)'
;MVKTSIACAGAALLGGFPAAAQAQAASGVVVATGESPARNVREALKALGGMASFVNKGETVVVKPNIGWDRAPEQAANTNPEVVREVIAMCLEAGAAKVKVFDRTCNDPRRCYVTSGILAAVEGMGDSRVEISHIDERRFKPVDLPQG
;
A
#
# COMPACT_ATOMS: atom_id res chain seq x y z
N MET A 1 -11.40 25.78 -0.20
CA MET A 1 -12.85 25.79 0.10
C MET A 1 -13.52 24.75 -0.80
N VAL A 2 -13.61 23.50 -0.34
CA VAL A 2 -14.23 22.39 -1.09
C VAL A 2 -15.52 22.03 -0.37
N LYS A 3 -16.64 22.02 -1.10
CA LYS A 3 -17.98 21.81 -0.58
C LYS A 3 -18.17 20.33 -0.27
N THR A 4 -18.44 20.00 0.99
CA THR A 4 -18.92 18.68 1.42
C THR A 4 -20.42 18.62 1.27
N SER A 5 -20.94 17.53 0.70
CA SER A 5 -22.38 17.21 0.70
C SER A 5 -22.60 15.94 1.52
N ILE A 6 -23.41 16.03 2.57
CA ILE A 6 -24.03 14.91 3.29
C ILE A 6 -25.52 14.99 3.00
N ALA A 7 -26.15 13.87 2.62
CA ALA A 7 -27.60 13.79 2.41
C ALA A 7 -28.28 12.93 3.50
N CYS A 8 -29.46 13.40 3.92
CA CYS A 8 -30.13 13.15 5.19
C CYS A 8 -31.05 11.92 5.27
N ALA A 9 -31.42 11.63 6.53
CA ALA A 9 -32.41 10.66 7.00
C ALA A 9 -33.85 10.91 6.51
N GLY A 10 -34.63 9.82 6.43
CA GLY A 10 -36.08 9.82 6.36
C GLY A 10 -36.67 8.78 7.32
N ALA A 11 -37.69 9.17 8.08
CA ALA A 11 -38.44 8.32 8.99
C ALA A 11 -39.94 8.35 8.64
N ALA A 12 -40.57 7.18 8.48
CA ALA A 12 -41.82 6.78 9.18
C ALA A 12 -42.47 5.49 8.59
N LEU A 13 -42.42 4.42 9.41
CA LEU A 13 -43.45 3.44 9.81
C LEU A 13 -44.37 2.72 8.78
N LEU A 14 -44.31 1.38 8.77
CA LEU A 14 -45.37 0.41 9.22
C LEU A 14 -45.15 -0.97 8.57
N GLY A 15 -44.89 -2.00 9.38
CA GLY A 15 -44.89 -3.40 8.95
C GLY A 15 -43.69 -4.19 9.47
N GLY A 16 -43.95 -5.16 10.33
CA GLY A 16 -42.94 -6.03 10.92
C GLY A 16 -42.23 -6.88 9.88
N PHE A 17 -41.05 -6.44 9.48
CA PHE A 17 -39.98 -7.31 9.02
C PHE A 17 -38.93 -7.32 10.11
N PRO A 18 -38.31 -8.47 10.45
CA PRO A 18 -37.09 -8.40 11.23
C PRO A 18 -36.17 -7.48 10.42
N ALA A 19 -35.77 -6.37 11.03
CA ALA A 19 -34.72 -5.55 10.47
C ALA A 19 -33.51 -6.49 10.40
N ALA A 20 -33.32 -7.13 9.24
CA ALA A 20 -32.02 -7.58 8.85
C ALA A 20 -31.20 -6.31 8.97
N ALA A 21 -30.34 -6.26 10.00
CA ALA A 21 -29.28 -5.29 10.04
C ALA A 21 -28.57 -5.49 8.70
N GLN A 22 -28.88 -4.64 7.75
CA GLN A 22 -28.06 -4.49 6.57
C GLN A 22 -26.77 -3.98 7.15
N ALA A 23 -25.84 -4.90 7.41
CA ALA A 23 -24.45 -4.55 7.58
C ALA A 23 -24.16 -3.73 6.33
N GLN A 24 -24.10 -2.41 6.49
CA GLN A 24 -23.58 -1.53 5.47
C GLN A 24 -22.22 -2.14 5.16
N ALA A 25 -22.11 -2.83 4.02
CA ALA A 25 -20.85 -3.45 3.65
C ALA A 25 -19.84 -2.32 3.67
N ALA A 26 -18.91 -2.36 4.64
CA ALA A 26 -17.93 -1.32 4.79
C ALA A 26 -17.26 -1.20 3.42
N SER A 27 -17.35 -0.01 2.81
CA SER A 27 -16.68 0.25 1.54
C SER A 27 -15.23 -0.19 1.70
N GLY A 28 -14.76 -1.12 0.86
CA GLY A 28 -13.36 -1.52 0.82
C GLY A 28 -12.43 -0.40 0.33
N VAL A 29 -12.99 0.76 0.00
CA VAL A 29 -12.28 1.97 -0.43
C VAL A 29 -12.29 2.99 0.71
N VAL A 30 -11.10 3.45 1.07
CA VAL A 30 -10.86 4.51 2.06
C VAL A 30 -10.03 5.63 1.43
N VAL A 31 -10.33 6.87 1.83
CA VAL A 31 -9.56 8.05 1.46
C VAL A 31 -9.07 8.74 2.73
N ALA A 32 -7.76 8.94 2.83
CA ALA A 32 -7.13 9.75 3.87
C ALA A 32 -6.35 10.90 3.22
N THR A 33 -6.54 12.11 3.71
CA THR A 33 -5.93 13.33 3.15
C THR A 33 -5.24 14.14 4.25
N GLY A 34 -4.03 14.59 3.98
CA GLY A 34 -3.22 15.38 4.89
C GLY A 34 -1.83 15.62 4.32
N GLU A 35 -1.03 16.46 4.98
CA GLU A 35 0.30 16.85 4.50
C GLU A 35 1.36 15.77 4.67
N SER A 36 1.18 14.84 5.60
CA SER A 36 2.16 13.78 5.89
C SER A 36 1.75 12.49 5.19
N PRO A 37 2.54 11.98 4.23
CA PRO A 37 2.24 10.71 3.58
C PRO A 37 2.14 9.56 4.58
N ALA A 38 3.05 9.50 5.57
CA ALA A 38 3.03 8.49 6.62
C ALA A 38 1.74 8.48 7.44
N ARG A 39 1.27 9.66 7.91
CA ARG A 39 0.00 9.75 8.66
C ARG A 39 -1.18 9.33 7.79
N ASN A 40 -1.20 9.72 6.52
CA ASN A 40 -2.28 9.36 5.61
C ASN A 40 -2.36 7.83 5.41
N VAL A 41 -1.21 7.15 5.29
CA VAL A 41 -1.16 5.68 5.21
C VAL A 41 -1.75 5.03 6.46
N ARG A 42 -1.35 5.49 7.66
CA ARG A 42 -1.87 4.94 8.92
C ARG A 42 -3.38 5.13 9.06
N GLU A 43 -3.89 6.33 8.79
CA GLU A 43 -5.33 6.60 8.88
C GLU A 43 -6.13 5.80 7.84
N ALA A 44 -5.61 5.68 6.62
CA ALA A 44 -6.25 4.87 5.58
C ALA A 44 -6.35 3.39 6.00
N LEU A 45 -5.24 2.80 6.45
CA LEU A 45 -5.22 1.41 6.88
C LEU A 45 -6.01 1.17 8.16
N LYS A 46 -6.01 2.11 9.11
CA LYS A 46 -6.82 2.04 10.33
C LYS A 46 -8.31 1.92 10.00
N ALA A 47 -8.81 2.70 9.05
CA ALA A 47 -10.20 2.61 8.62
C ALA A 47 -10.52 1.29 7.88
N LEU A 48 -9.50 0.59 7.36
CA LEU A 48 -9.62 -0.77 6.80
C LEU A 48 -9.46 -1.88 7.86
N GLY A 49 -9.45 -1.54 9.15
CA GLY A 49 -9.27 -2.50 10.25
C GLY A 49 -7.80 -2.70 10.68
N GLY A 50 -6.87 -1.94 10.11
CA GLY A 50 -5.44 -1.98 10.43
C GLY A 50 -4.66 -2.98 9.59
N MET A 51 -3.32 -2.96 9.72
CA MET A 51 -2.45 -3.86 8.96
C MET A 51 -2.64 -5.34 9.31
N ALA A 52 -3.07 -5.64 10.54
CA ALA A 52 -3.37 -7.01 10.97
C ALA A 52 -4.53 -7.67 10.20
N SER A 53 -5.36 -6.89 9.49
CA SER A 53 -6.34 -7.43 8.55
C SER A 53 -5.71 -8.03 7.28
N PHE A 54 -4.44 -7.71 7.00
CA PHE A 54 -3.74 -8.07 5.76
C PHE A 54 -2.48 -8.91 6.01
N VAL A 55 -1.85 -8.76 7.18
CA VAL A 55 -0.57 -9.40 7.53
C VAL A 55 -0.74 -10.17 8.83
N ASN A 56 -0.48 -11.47 8.77
CA ASN A 56 -0.44 -12.32 9.95
C ASN A 56 0.98 -12.39 10.54
N LYS A 57 1.05 -12.63 11.86
CA LYS A 57 2.32 -12.84 12.55
C LYS A 57 3.09 -13.99 11.93
N GLY A 58 4.37 -13.76 11.65
CA GLY A 58 5.28 -14.77 11.10
C GLY A 58 5.34 -14.82 9.58
N GLU A 59 4.52 -14.04 8.87
CA GLU A 59 4.51 -14.05 7.40
C GLU A 59 5.75 -13.40 6.79
N THR A 60 6.11 -13.87 5.59
CA THR A 60 6.99 -13.13 4.69
C THR A 60 6.12 -12.30 3.75
N VAL A 61 6.21 -10.98 3.89
CA VAL A 61 5.40 -10.02 3.11
C VAL A 61 6.24 -9.45 1.97
N VAL A 62 5.62 -9.28 0.80
CA VAL A 62 6.21 -8.54 -0.31
C VAL A 62 5.52 -7.18 -0.41
N VAL A 63 6.30 -6.10 -0.31
CA VAL A 63 5.85 -4.74 -0.62
C VAL A 63 6.34 -4.41 -2.02
N LYS A 64 5.41 -4.21 -2.95
CA LYS A 64 5.70 -3.93 -4.37
C LYS A 64 5.36 -2.49 -4.75
N PRO A 65 6.20 -1.50 -4.38
CA PRO A 65 5.96 -0.11 -4.78
C PRO A 65 6.11 0.05 -6.31
N ASN A 66 5.75 1.21 -6.83
CA ASN A 66 6.14 1.63 -8.17
C ASN A 66 7.52 2.30 -8.08
N ILE A 67 8.55 1.67 -8.65
CA ILE A 67 9.93 2.16 -8.79
C ILE A 67 10.32 2.17 -10.28
N GLY A 68 9.36 2.37 -11.17
CA GLY A 68 9.54 2.21 -12.61
C GLY A 68 10.59 3.14 -13.23
N TRP A 69 10.72 4.35 -12.69
CA TRP A 69 11.35 5.46 -13.41
C TRP A 69 12.57 6.01 -12.69
N ASP A 70 13.60 6.40 -13.45
CA ASP A 70 14.76 7.12 -12.91
C ASP A 70 14.41 8.59 -12.67
N ARG A 71 13.65 8.85 -11.61
CA ARG A 71 13.04 10.15 -11.28
C ARG A 71 13.11 10.41 -9.79
N ALA A 72 13.37 11.66 -9.44
CA ALA A 72 13.43 12.12 -8.06
C ALA A 72 12.02 12.19 -7.42
N PRO A 73 11.90 12.08 -6.09
CA PRO A 73 10.59 12.11 -5.39
C PRO A 73 9.73 13.32 -5.75
N GLU A 74 10.34 14.48 -5.96
CA GLU A 74 9.66 15.75 -6.28
C GLU A 74 8.91 15.70 -7.62
N GLN A 75 9.30 14.76 -8.50
CA GLN A 75 8.67 14.57 -9.80
C GLN A 75 7.44 13.65 -9.74
N ALA A 76 7.22 12.95 -8.62
CA ALA A 76 6.06 12.09 -8.37
C ALA A 76 5.76 11.01 -9.43
N ALA A 77 6.79 10.51 -10.13
CA ALA A 77 6.64 9.42 -11.12
C ALA A 77 6.58 8.02 -10.47
N ASN A 78 7.14 7.89 -9.27
CA ASN A 78 7.22 6.66 -8.48
C ASN A 78 6.37 6.78 -7.21
N THR A 79 6.16 5.69 -6.48
CA THR A 79 5.56 5.75 -5.15
C THR A 79 6.41 6.62 -4.23
N ASN A 80 5.78 7.49 -3.44
CA ASN A 80 6.51 8.33 -2.48
C ASN A 80 7.27 7.46 -1.46
N PRO A 81 8.57 7.71 -1.20
CA PRO A 81 9.40 6.87 -0.33
C PRO A 81 8.90 6.81 1.13
N GLU A 82 8.28 7.87 1.65
CA GLU A 82 7.68 7.85 2.99
C GLU A 82 6.48 6.90 3.06
N VAL A 83 5.67 6.81 1.99
CA VAL A 83 4.57 5.84 1.90
C VAL A 83 5.11 4.41 1.96
N VAL A 84 6.17 4.13 1.20
CA VAL A 84 6.79 2.79 1.18
C VAL A 84 7.32 2.43 2.57
N ARG A 85 8.08 3.33 3.19
CA ARG A 85 8.63 3.15 4.53
C ARG A 85 7.53 2.90 5.57
N GLU A 86 6.44 3.67 5.51
CA GLU A 86 5.35 3.54 6.46
C GLU A 86 4.61 2.21 6.32
N VAL A 87 4.34 1.77 5.09
CA VAL A 87 3.73 0.45 4.84
C VAL A 87 4.61 -0.67 5.41
N ILE A 88 5.92 -0.62 5.17
CA ILE A 88 6.87 -1.61 5.72
C ILE A 88 6.83 -1.61 7.25
N ALA A 89 6.89 -0.43 7.88
CA ALA A 89 6.83 -0.30 9.33
C ALA A 89 5.56 -0.95 9.89
N MET A 90 4.40 -0.67 9.27
CA MET A 90 3.13 -1.27 9.68
C MET A 90 3.10 -2.80 9.49
N CYS A 91 3.72 -3.35 8.43
CA CYS A 91 3.87 -4.80 8.28
C CYS A 91 4.70 -5.43 9.40
N LEU A 92 5.80 -4.78 9.78
CA LEU A 92 6.66 -5.23 10.88
C LEU A 92 5.94 -5.15 12.24
N GLU A 93 5.18 -4.08 12.47
CA GLU A 93 4.33 -3.88 13.66
C GLU A 93 3.24 -4.96 13.74
N ALA A 94 2.67 -5.37 12.61
CA ALA A 94 1.71 -6.49 12.53
C ALA A 94 2.37 -7.87 12.77
N GLY A 95 3.69 -7.94 12.85
CA GLY A 95 4.44 -9.15 13.19
C GLY A 95 4.95 -9.93 11.98
N ALA A 96 5.08 -9.30 10.80
CA ALA A 96 5.78 -9.93 9.68
C ALA A 96 7.17 -10.41 10.13
N ALA A 97 7.51 -11.66 9.80
CA ALA A 97 8.85 -12.21 10.05
C ALA A 97 9.88 -11.59 9.10
N LYS A 98 9.46 -11.27 7.87
CA LYS A 98 10.30 -10.70 6.84
C LYS A 98 9.49 -9.82 5.89
N VAL A 99 10.06 -8.70 5.46
CA VAL A 99 9.46 -7.84 4.44
C VAL A 99 10.45 -7.70 3.28
N LYS A 100 10.01 -8.06 2.07
CA LYS A 100 10.78 -7.94 0.85
C LYS A 100 10.24 -6.78 0.02
N VAL A 101 11.11 -5.89 -0.42
CA VAL A 101 10.74 -4.74 -1.23
C VAL A 101 11.35 -4.87 -2.61
N PHE A 102 10.52 -4.94 -3.66
CA PHE A 102 11.04 -4.92 -5.02
C PHE A 102 10.01 -4.40 -6.03
N ASP A 103 10.51 -4.00 -7.19
CA ASP A 103 9.70 -3.73 -8.37
C ASP A 103 10.45 -4.16 -9.64
N ARG A 104 9.72 -4.30 -10.76
CA ARG A 104 10.32 -4.47 -12.08
C ARG A 104 10.35 -3.11 -12.76
N THR A 105 11.53 -2.51 -12.84
CA THR A 105 11.68 -1.13 -13.29
C THR A 105 11.59 -1.01 -14.82
N CYS A 106 11.18 0.16 -15.31
CA CYS A 106 11.17 0.50 -16.73
C CYS A 106 12.53 1.04 -17.19
N ASN A 107 13.19 1.84 -16.35
CA ASN A 107 14.57 2.29 -16.54
C ASN A 107 15.57 1.40 -15.78
N ASP A 108 16.87 1.73 -15.82
CA ASP A 108 17.91 0.95 -15.14
C ASP A 108 17.61 0.83 -13.62
N PRO A 109 17.43 -0.39 -13.10
CA PRO A 109 17.02 -0.60 -11.71
C PRO A 109 18.02 -0.01 -10.70
N ARG A 110 19.32 0.00 -11.01
CA ARG A 110 20.34 0.57 -10.11
C ARG A 110 20.13 2.07 -9.89
N ARG A 111 19.61 2.76 -10.89
CA ARG A 111 19.30 4.19 -10.82
C ARG A 111 17.92 4.41 -10.21
N CYS A 112 16.89 3.69 -10.68
CA CYS A 112 15.53 3.86 -10.17
C CYS A 112 15.42 3.73 -8.65
N TYR A 113 16.05 2.71 -8.05
CA TYR A 113 16.01 2.50 -6.61
C TYR A 113 16.69 3.63 -5.83
N VAL A 114 17.79 4.18 -6.35
CA VAL A 114 18.54 5.28 -5.72
C VAL A 114 17.80 6.61 -5.90
N THR A 115 17.53 7.00 -7.15
CA THR A 115 16.97 8.32 -7.49
C THR A 115 15.56 8.50 -6.94
N SER A 116 14.74 7.44 -6.87
CA SER A 116 13.41 7.50 -6.25
C SER A 116 13.43 7.75 -4.74
N GLY A 117 14.59 7.67 -4.10
CA GLY A 117 14.74 7.75 -2.65
C GLY A 117 14.25 6.52 -1.89
N ILE A 118 13.67 5.52 -2.57
CA ILE A 118 13.12 4.33 -1.91
C ILE A 118 14.22 3.47 -1.31
N LEU A 119 15.37 3.32 -1.98
CA LEU A 119 16.51 2.58 -1.42
C LEU A 119 16.93 3.17 -0.07
N ALA A 120 17.18 4.48 -0.03
CA ALA A 120 17.59 5.18 1.18
C ALA A 120 16.52 5.12 2.28
N ALA A 121 15.23 5.24 1.92
CA ALA A 121 14.13 5.15 2.88
C ALA A 121 14.00 3.77 3.51
N VAL A 122 14.24 2.71 2.75
CA VAL A 122 14.17 1.31 3.21
C VAL A 122 15.42 0.95 4.02
N GLU A 123 16.61 1.19 3.49
CA GLU A 123 17.87 0.90 4.20
C GLU A 123 18.02 1.72 5.48
N GLY A 124 17.56 2.99 5.46
CA GLY A 124 17.55 3.87 6.62
C GLY A 124 16.64 3.41 7.77
N MET A 125 15.82 2.38 7.58
CA MET A 125 15.09 1.74 8.69
C MET A 125 16.01 0.93 9.61
N GLY A 126 17.11 0.39 9.07
CA GLY A 126 18.07 -0.42 9.84
C GLY A 126 17.49 -1.71 10.46
N ASP A 127 16.32 -2.18 9.99
CA ASP A 127 15.68 -3.40 10.50
C ASP A 127 16.11 -4.61 9.67
N SER A 128 16.71 -5.61 10.32
CA SER A 128 17.25 -6.81 9.67
C SER A 128 16.19 -7.71 9.02
N ARG A 129 14.90 -7.49 9.33
CA ARG A 129 13.78 -8.22 8.71
C ARG A 129 13.41 -7.65 7.34
N VAL A 130 13.93 -6.48 6.97
CA VAL A 130 13.61 -5.82 5.70
C VAL A 130 14.75 -6.02 4.71
N GLU A 131 14.42 -6.47 3.50
CA GLU A 131 15.39 -6.59 2.41
C GLU A 131 14.87 -5.96 1.12
N ILE A 132 15.75 -5.24 0.42
CA ILE A 132 15.55 -4.89 -0.98
C ILE A 132 15.87 -6.13 -1.81
N SER A 133 14.93 -6.55 -2.66
CA SER A 133 15.11 -7.62 -3.62
C SER A 133 15.08 -7.04 -5.04
N HIS A 134 15.72 -7.75 -5.97
CA HIS A 134 15.73 -7.40 -7.38
C HIS A 134 15.18 -8.54 -8.22
N ILE A 135 14.67 -8.18 -9.39
CA ILE A 135 14.16 -9.13 -10.37
C ILE A 135 15.29 -10.09 -10.79
N ASP A 136 15.00 -11.39 -10.69
CA ASP A 136 15.88 -12.46 -11.15
C ASP A 136 15.33 -12.98 -12.47
N GLU A 137 15.93 -12.56 -13.59
CA GLU A 137 15.52 -12.93 -14.95
C GLU A 137 15.45 -14.45 -15.16
N ARG A 138 16.24 -15.23 -14.40
CA ARG A 138 16.24 -16.70 -14.48
C ARG A 138 14.95 -17.33 -13.93
N ARG A 139 14.11 -16.56 -13.22
CA ARG A 139 12.83 -17.01 -12.67
C ARG A 139 11.66 -16.77 -13.62
N PHE A 140 11.87 -16.07 -14.73
CA PHE A 140 10.85 -15.88 -15.74
C PHE A 140 10.79 -17.09 -16.66
N LYS A 141 9.56 -17.44 -17.06
CA LYS A 141 9.32 -18.46 -18.08
C LYS A 141 8.65 -17.77 -19.26
N PRO A 142 9.16 -17.96 -20.49
CA PRO A 142 8.42 -17.54 -21.67
C PRO A 142 7.08 -18.28 -21.70
N VAL A 143 6.01 -17.55 -22.01
CA VAL A 143 4.66 -18.09 -22.18
C VAL A 143 4.11 -17.59 -23.50
N ASP A 144 3.51 -18.48 -24.27
CA ASP A 144 2.85 -18.11 -25.51
C ASP A 144 1.49 -17.48 -25.17
N LEU A 145 1.23 -16.29 -25.71
CA LEU A 145 -0.05 -15.59 -25.58
C LEU A 145 -0.86 -15.81 -26.88
N PRO A 146 -1.78 -16.80 -26.93
CA PRO A 146 -2.42 -17.22 -28.19
C PRO A 146 -3.34 -16.17 -28.82
N GLN A 147 -3.68 -15.08 -28.13
CA GLN A 147 -4.61 -14.05 -28.62
C GLN A 147 -4.07 -12.61 -28.47
N GLY A 148 -2.79 -12.44 -28.11
CA GLY A 148 -2.24 -11.13 -27.75
C GLY A 148 -2.49 -10.77 -26.30
#